data_AF-A0A7S3E337-F1
#
_entry.id   AF-A0A7S3E337-F1
#
_cell.length_a   1.000
_cell.length_b   1.000
_cell.length_c   1.000
_cell.angle_alpha   90.00
_cell.angle_beta   90.00
_cell.angle_gamma   90.00
#
_symmetry.space_group_name_H-M   'P 1'
#
loop_
_entity.id
_entity.type
_entity.pdbx_description
1 polymer ?
#
loop_
_entity_poly.entity_id
_entity_poly.type
_entity_poly.pdbx_seq_one_letter_code
_entity_poly.pdbx_strand_id
1 'polypeptide(L)'
;GRVVRLEEQLDPIAVVSVMNLGKHEHAQFLQDVLAFLQASAPTQKAKDQLARHVTGPSVKKESVGLIVSERVVNCPLELSSPLQQSIFDEIKWATEDEPTQALRDSFKFDHFLLFTRVYYSGGAPGGKDGSGHGGGGGKGKKKKNKKKAGASEGEGEIVYVRPEDQFFHQECTWCFTFPAKHAHDIQGLVQHRMVMWIDTKAVDRARQALDQLFGQYLPQ
;
A
#
# COMPACT_ATOMS: atom_id res chain seq x y z
N GLY A 1 -2.29 -9.76 -14.05
CA GLY A 1 -1.08 -9.55 -13.23
C GLY A 1 0.06 -9.23 -14.18
N ARG A 2 0.87 -8.22 -13.86
CA ARG A 2 1.90 -7.65 -14.73
C ARG A 2 3.29 -7.84 -14.15
N VAL A 3 4.24 -8.11 -15.04
CA VAL A 3 5.66 -8.22 -14.74
C VAL A 3 6.39 -7.25 -15.68
N VAL A 4 7.24 -6.39 -15.13
CA VAL A 4 8.06 -5.45 -15.91
C VAL A 4 9.47 -6.00 -15.99
N ARG A 5 10.00 -6.08 -17.21
CA ARG A 5 11.37 -6.48 -17.52
C ARG A 5 12.00 -5.45 -18.43
N LEU A 6 13.32 -5.29 -18.34
CA LEU A 6 14.07 -4.49 -19.31
C LEU A 6 14.25 -5.27 -20.63
N GLU A 7 14.51 -6.57 -20.51
CA GLU A 7 14.62 -7.52 -21.62
C GLU A 7 14.01 -8.86 -21.18
N GLU A 8 13.49 -9.66 -22.12
CA GLU A 8 12.77 -10.91 -21.80
C GLU A 8 13.63 -11.93 -21.02
N GLN A 9 14.94 -11.94 -21.28
CA GLN A 9 15.90 -12.80 -20.60
C GLN A 9 16.32 -12.34 -19.20
N LEU A 10 15.98 -11.11 -18.80
CA LEU A 10 16.41 -10.54 -17.52
C LEU A 10 15.35 -10.72 -16.43
N ASP A 11 15.83 -10.68 -15.18
CA ASP A 11 14.95 -10.74 -14.03
C ASP A 11 13.96 -9.57 -14.00
N PRO A 12 12.72 -9.82 -13.54
CA PRO A 12 11.73 -8.75 -13.35
C PRO A 12 12.23 -7.62 -12.45
N ILE A 13 12.00 -6.38 -12.89
CA ILE A 13 12.25 -5.18 -12.10
C ILE A 13 11.01 -4.73 -11.31
N ALA A 14 9.81 -5.14 -11.75
CA ALA A 14 8.57 -4.91 -11.01
C ALA A 14 7.55 -6.02 -11.26
N VAL A 15 6.71 -6.25 -10.27
CA VAL A 15 5.53 -7.12 -10.36
C VAL A 15 4.34 -6.41 -9.71
N VAL A 16 3.19 -6.48 -10.36
CA VAL A 16 1.92 -6.05 -9.77
C VAL A 16 0.83 -7.06 -10.11
N SER A 17 0.12 -7.53 -9.08
CA SER A 17 -0.94 -8.50 -9.23
C SER A 17 -2.04 -8.23 -8.22
N VAL A 18 -3.26 -8.64 -8.57
CA VAL A 18 -4.40 -8.63 -7.65
C VAL A 18 -4.94 -10.04 -7.54
N MET A 19 -5.10 -10.51 -6.31
CA MET A 19 -5.56 -11.85 -6.00
C MET A 19 -6.89 -11.79 -5.26
N ASN A 20 -7.88 -12.56 -5.71
CA ASN A 20 -9.16 -12.65 -5.02
C ASN A 20 -9.01 -13.46 -3.71
N LEU A 21 -9.36 -12.85 -2.57
CA LEU A 21 -9.22 -13.51 -1.27
C LEU A 21 -10.14 -14.73 -1.13
N GLY A 22 -11.38 -14.65 -1.61
CA GLY A 22 -12.35 -15.76 -1.58
C GLY A 22 -11.87 -16.97 -2.38
N LYS A 23 -11.34 -16.75 -3.60
CA LYS A 23 -10.79 -17.81 -4.45
C LYS A 23 -9.64 -18.58 -3.79
N HIS A 24 -8.93 -17.93 -2.88
CA HIS A 24 -7.76 -18.50 -2.21
C HIS A 24 -7.97 -18.73 -0.71
N GLU A 25 -9.20 -18.70 -0.19
CA GLU A 25 -9.42 -18.71 1.28
C GLU A 25 -8.91 -19.98 1.97
N HIS A 26 -8.91 -21.10 1.26
CA HIS A 26 -8.43 -22.38 1.76
C HIS A 26 -6.93 -22.60 1.49
N ALA A 27 -6.26 -21.67 0.81
CA ALA A 27 -4.84 -21.79 0.52
C ALA A 27 -4.01 -21.39 1.74
N GLN A 28 -3.06 -22.24 2.13
CA GLN A 28 -2.22 -22.04 3.32
C GLN A 28 -1.51 -20.68 3.30
N PHE A 29 -0.96 -20.28 2.15
CA PHE A 29 -0.24 -19.01 2.04
C PHE A 29 -1.11 -17.81 2.44
N LEU A 30 -2.41 -17.83 2.09
CA LEU A 30 -3.29 -16.72 2.39
C LEU A 30 -3.62 -16.69 3.88
N GLN A 31 -3.85 -17.86 4.47
CA GLN A 31 -4.08 -17.98 5.92
C GLN A 31 -2.87 -17.46 6.70
N ASP A 32 -1.66 -17.80 6.27
CA ASP A 32 -0.41 -17.33 6.89
C ASP A 32 -0.27 -15.80 6.78
N VAL A 33 -0.55 -15.23 5.60
CA VAL A 33 -0.54 -13.77 5.39
C VAL A 33 -1.54 -13.09 6.32
N LEU A 34 -2.79 -13.55 6.35
CA LEU A 34 -3.84 -12.94 7.17
C LEU A 34 -3.55 -13.06 8.67
N ALA A 35 -3.06 -14.21 9.12
CA ALA A 35 -2.63 -14.42 10.51
C ALA A 35 -1.47 -13.49 10.87
N PHE A 36 -0.50 -13.33 9.97
CA PHE A 36 0.62 -12.41 10.16
C PHE A 36 0.16 -10.95 10.27
N LEU A 37 -0.77 -10.49 9.41
CA LEU A 37 -1.32 -9.14 9.48
C LEU A 37 -2.08 -8.91 10.79
N GLN A 38 -2.87 -9.88 11.24
CA GLN A 38 -3.60 -9.82 12.52
C GLN A 38 -2.65 -9.72 13.72
N ALA A 39 -1.56 -10.49 13.70
CA ALA A 39 -0.54 -10.46 14.76
C ALA A 39 0.28 -9.17 14.75
N SER A 40 0.52 -8.59 13.57
CA SER A 40 1.34 -7.38 13.39
C SER A 40 0.58 -6.09 13.65
N ALA A 41 -0.74 -6.12 13.67
CA ALA A 41 -1.57 -4.96 13.96
C ALA A 41 -1.26 -4.38 15.36
N PRO A 42 -0.81 -3.11 15.46
CA PRO A 42 -0.19 -2.57 16.67
C PRO A 42 -1.21 -2.20 17.76
N THR A 43 -2.49 -2.03 17.39
CA THR A 43 -3.55 -1.58 18.30
C THR A 43 -4.76 -2.51 18.22
N GLN A 44 -5.57 -2.54 19.27
CA GLN A 44 -6.84 -3.28 19.24
C GLN A 44 -7.76 -2.75 18.12
N LYS A 45 -7.81 -1.43 17.92
CA LYS A 45 -8.53 -0.81 16.81
C LYS A 45 -8.10 -1.39 15.45
N ALA A 46 -6.80 -1.51 15.19
CA ALA A 46 -6.30 -2.10 13.94
C ALA A 46 -6.68 -3.58 13.80
N LYS A 47 -6.61 -4.35 14.88
CA LYS A 47 -7.05 -5.76 14.93
C LYS A 47 -8.54 -5.91 14.65
N ASP A 48 -9.36 -5.01 15.21
CA ASP A 48 -10.81 -5.01 15.02
C ASP A 48 -11.17 -4.62 13.58
N GLN A 49 -10.43 -3.67 12.97
CA GLN A 49 -10.62 -3.32 11.55
C GLN A 49 -10.30 -4.49 10.63
N LEU A 50 -9.18 -5.19 10.85
CA LEU A 50 -8.85 -6.41 10.10
C LEU A 50 -9.91 -7.50 10.27
N ALA A 51 -10.34 -7.76 11.51
CA ALA A 51 -11.39 -8.74 11.79
C ALA A 51 -12.70 -8.36 11.10
N ARG A 52 -13.10 -7.09 11.17
CA ARG A 52 -14.34 -6.60 10.59
C ARG A 52 -14.36 -6.69 9.06
N HIS A 53 -13.23 -6.45 8.41
CA HIS A 53 -13.19 -6.23 6.97
C HIS A 53 -12.50 -7.33 6.16
N VAL A 54 -11.65 -8.14 6.79
CA VAL A 54 -10.79 -9.11 6.08
C VAL A 54 -10.93 -10.53 6.61
N THR A 55 -10.80 -10.73 7.93
CA THR A 55 -10.63 -12.08 8.51
C THR A 55 -11.86 -12.63 9.20
N GLY A 56 -12.86 -11.80 9.51
CA GLY A 56 -14.07 -12.20 10.23
C GLY A 56 -15.00 -13.10 9.41
N PRO A 57 -15.85 -13.89 10.07
CA PRO A 57 -16.70 -14.89 9.43
C PRO A 57 -17.80 -14.30 8.52
N SER A 58 -18.15 -13.03 8.71
CA SER A 58 -19.18 -12.33 7.91
C SER A 58 -18.60 -11.57 6.71
N VAL A 59 -17.29 -11.64 6.49
CA VAL A 59 -16.62 -10.95 5.38
C VAL A 59 -16.87 -11.72 4.08
N LYS A 60 -17.35 -11.02 3.05
CA LYS A 60 -17.43 -11.51 1.67
C LYS A 60 -16.05 -11.45 1.02
N LYS A 61 -15.18 -12.41 1.31
CA LYS A 61 -13.79 -12.41 0.82
C LYS A 61 -13.70 -12.44 -0.69
N GLU A 62 -14.72 -12.97 -1.36
CA GLU A 62 -14.85 -13.00 -2.82
C GLU A 62 -14.94 -11.60 -3.45
N SER A 63 -15.30 -10.55 -2.70
CA SER A 63 -15.29 -9.17 -3.20
C SER A 63 -14.05 -8.37 -2.76
N VAL A 64 -13.02 -9.06 -2.23
CA VAL A 64 -11.78 -8.43 -1.75
C VAL A 64 -10.59 -8.83 -2.62
N GLY A 65 -9.93 -7.84 -3.20
CA GLY A 65 -8.69 -8.00 -3.96
C GLY A 65 -7.46 -7.71 -3.08
N LEU A 66 -6.56 -8.68 -2.90
CA LEU A 66 -5.24 -8.44 -2.32
C LEU A 66 -4.30 -7.93 -3.41
N ILE A 67 -3.85 -6.69 -3.28
CA ILE A 67 -2.87 -6.08 -4.17
C ILE A 67 -1.47 -6.48 -3.69
N VAL A 68 -0.75 -7.20 -4.54
CA VAL A 68 0.68 -7.47 -4.40
C VAL A 68 1.39 -6.62 -5.43
N SER A 69 2.07 -5.58 -4.99
CA SER A 69 2.93 -4.77 -5.84
C SER A 69 4.31 -4.77 -5.22
N GLU A 70 5.34 -5.08 -5.99
CA GLU A 70 6.73 -4.99 -5.58
C GLU A 70 7.58 -4.53 -6.75
N ARG A 71 8.57 -3.69 -6.47
CA ARG A 71 9.54 -3.24 -7.46
C ARG A 71 10.91 -3.02 -6.84
N VAL A 72 11.95 -3.18 -7.65
CA VAL A 72 13.30 -2.80 -7.26
C VAL A 72 13.36 -1.30 -6.94
N VAL A 73 14.27 -0.89 -6.07
CA VAL A 73 14.34 0.50 -5.58
C VAL A 73 14.72 1.52 -6.66
N ASN A 74 15.42 1.07 -7.71
CA ASN A 74 15.81 1.86 -8.88
C ASN A 74 14.77 1.82 -10.02
N CYS A 75 13.59 1.23 -9.79
CA CYS A 75 12.52 1.23 -10.77
C CYS A 75 12.01 2.69 -10.97
N PRO A 76 11.96 3.21 -12.21
CA PRO A 76 11.54 4.58 -12.48
C PRO A 76 10.17 4.91 -11.90
N LEU A 77 10.01 6.12 -11.34
CA LEU A 77 8.75 6.57 -10.75
C LEU A 77 7.68 6.82 -11.83
N GLU A 78 8.12 7.09 -13.05
CA GLU A 78 7.31 7.28 -14.25
C GLU A 78 6.44 6.06 -14.57
N LEU A 79 6.81 4.87 -14.09
CA LEU A 79 6.02 3.65 -14.24
C LEU A 79 4.82 3.58 -13.28
N SER A 80 4.74 4.47 -12.28
CA SER A 80 3.66 4.44 -11.28
C SER A 80 2.27 4.52 -11.91
N SER A 81 2.00 5.52 -12.75
CA SER A 81 0.69 5.66 -13.40
C SER A 81 0.41 4.52 -14.41
N PRO A 82 1.31 4.21 -15.37
CA PRO A 82 1.10 3.10 -16.31
C PRO A 82 0.87 1.74 -15.64
N LEU A 83 1.57 1.42 -14.54
CA LEU A 83 1.39 0.14 -13.84
C LEU A 83 0.04 0.05 -13.14
N GLN A 84 -0.40 1.13 -12.49
CA GLN A 84 -1.72 1.16 -11.86
C GLN A 84 -2.83 1.12 -12.93
N GLN A 85 -2.70 1.87 -14.01
CA GLN A 85 -3.66 1.83 -15.10
C GLN A 85 -3.77 0.42 -15.69
N SER A 86 -2.63 -0.19 -16.02
CA SER A 86 -2.59 -1.52 -16.62
C SER A 86 -3.22 -2.59 -15.75
N ILE A 87 -2.95 -2.63 -14.44
CA ILE A 87 -3.51 -3.70 -13.57
C ILE A 87 -5.02 -3.54 -13.38
N PHE A 88 -5.52 -2.32 -13.26
CA PHE A 88 -6.96 -2.10 -13.05
C PHE A 88 -7.77 -2.19 -14.35
N ASP A 89 -7.17 -1.87 -15.49
CA ASP A 89 -7.78 -2.16 -16.79
C ASP A 89 -7.88 -3.67 -17.02
N GLU A 90 -6.85 -4.44 -16.66
CA GLU A 90 -6.91 -5.91 -16.69
C GLU A 90 -8.03 -6.46 -15.81
N ILE A 91 -8.18 -5.95 -14.59
CA ILE A 91 -9.27 -6.38 -13.70
C ILE A 91 -10.61 -6.08 -14.36
N LYS A 92 -10.77 -4.87 -14.91
CA LYS A 92 -12.00 -4.48 -15.61
C LYS A 92 -12.30 -5.40 -16.78
N TRP A 93 -11.35 -5.62 -17.68
CA TRP A 93 -11.51 -6.52 -18.82
C TRP A 93 -11.84 -7.95 -18.37
N ALA A 94 -11.20 -8.44 -17.32
CA ALA A 94 -11.50 -9.77 -16.78
C ALA A 94 -12.93 -9.90 -16.24
N THR A 95 -13.59 -8.80 -15.84
CA THR A 95 -15.02 -8.85 -15.47
C THR A 95 -15.97 -9.10 -16.66
N GLU A 96 -15.48 -8.95 -17.89
CA GLU A 96 -16.27 -9.06 -19.13
C GLU A 96 -15.79 -10.24 -20.00
N ASP A 97 -14.48 -10.44 -20.11
CA ASP A 97 -13.84 -11.29 -21.12
C ASP A 97 -13.59 -12.73 -20.65
N GLU A 98 -13.62 -12.99 -19.34
CA GLU A 98 -13.41 -14.35 -18.81
C GLU A 98 -14.49 -15.33 -19.32
N PRO A 99 -14.16 -16.62 -19.54
CA PRO A 99 -15.02 -17.54 -20.28
C PRO A 99 -16.27 -17.98 -19.51
N THR A 100 -16.30 -17.79 -18.19
CA THR A 100 -17.43 -18.18 -17.34
C THR A 100 -17.89 -17.04 -16.45
N GLN A 101 -19.17 -17.00 -16.10
CA GLN A 101 -19.73 -15.99 -15.20
C GLN A 101 -19.04 -16.02 -13.83
N ALA A 102 -18.74 -17.21 -13.31
CA ALA A 102 -18.03 -17.36 -12.04
C ALA A 102 -16.62 -16.76 -12.07
N LEU A 103 -15.89 -16.90 -13.20
CA LEU A 103 -14.58 -16.26 -13.36
C LEU A 103 -14.71 -14.74 -13.45
N ARG A 104 -15.65 -14.22 -14.24
CA ARG A 104 -15.95 -12.79 -14.33
C ARG A 104 -16.28 -12.18 -12.96
N ASP A 105 -17.15 -12.85 -12.20
CA ASP A 105 -17.54 -12.39 -10.87
C ASP A 105 -16.37 -12.43 -9.88
N SER A 106 -15.38 -13.31 -10.08
CA SER A 106 -14.16 -13.36 -9.26
C SER A 106 -13.23 -12.14 -9.43
N PHE A 107 -13.48 -11.29 -10.43
CA PHE A 107 -12.77 -10.01 -10.62
C PHE A 107 -13.62 -8.79 -10.21
N LYS A 108 -14.86 -8.99 -9.73
CA LYS A 108 -15.73 -7.92 -9.22
C LYS A 108 -15.44 -7.62 -7.76
N PHE A 109 -14.36 -6.87 -7.54
CA PHE A 109 -13.98 -6.42 -6.20
C PHE A 109 -14.80 -5.20 -5.78
N ASP A 110 -15.17 -5.14 -4.50
CA ASP A 110 -15.66 -3.93 -3.86
C ASP A 110 -14.51 -3.18 -3.19
N HIS A 111 -13.59 -3.92 -2.58
CA HIS A 111 -12.53 -3.38 -1.72
C HIS A 111 -11.19 -4.05 -2.03
N PHE A 112 -10.11 -3.34 -1.73
CA PHE A 112 -8.75 -3.81 -1.90
C PHE A 112 -7.98 -3.75 -0.58
N LEU A 113 -7.23 -4.81 -0.31
CA LEU A 113 -6.22 -4.86 0.74
C LEU A 113 -4.85 -4.64 0.09
N LEU A 114 -4.17 -3.57 0.47
CA LEU A 114 -2.82 -3.27 0.00
C LEU A 114 -1.82 -3.37 1.15
N PHE A 115 -0.76 -4.14 0.92
CA PHE A 115 0.39 -4.24 1.80
C PHE A 115 1.61 -3.64 1.11
N THR A 116 2.21 -2.61 1.72
CA THR A 116 3.37 -1.90 1.15
C THR A 116 4.44 -1.60 2.19
N ARG A 117 5.60 -1.17 1.72
CA ARG A 117 6.70 -0.61 2.50
C ARG A 117 6.64 0.92 2.50
N VAL A 118 6.81 1.50 3.68
CA VAL A 118 6.99 2.94 3.88
C VAL A 118 8.17 3.18 4.81
N TYR A 119 8.74 4.37 4.78
CA TYR A 119 9.84 4.75 5.66
C TYR A 119 9.43 5.95 6.52
N TYR A 120 10.01 6.07 7.70
CA TYR A 120 9.82 7.24 8.57
C TYR A 120 11.16 7.95 8.76
N SER A 121 11.23 9.24 8.45
CA SER A 121 12.38 10.09 8.77
C SER A 121 12.23 10.70 10.15
N GLY A 122 13.23 10.53 11.03
CA GLY A 122 13.26 11.16 12.36
C GLY A 122 12.69 10.33 13.51
N GLY A 123 12.54 9.01 13.33
CA GLY A 123 12.00 8.09 14.34
C GLY A 123 10.56 7.68 14.06
N ALA A 124 10.24 6.41 14.30
CA ALA A 124 8.93 5.83 14.02
C ALA A 124 7.85 6.29 15.03
N PRO A 125 6.56 6.35 14.63
CA PRO A 125 5.44 6.52 15.55
C PRO A 125 5.48 5.46 16.65
N GLY A 126 5.63 5.86 17.91
CA GLY A 126 5.55 4.97 19.08
C GLY A 126 6.87 4.32 19.54
N GLY A 127 8.03 4.77 19.07
CA GLY A 127 9.32 4.36 19.64
C GLY A 127 9.56 4.97 21.02
N LYS A 128 9.57 4.15 22.08
CA LYS A 128 10.15 4.54 23.38
C LYS A 128 11.67 4.46 23.31
N ASP A 129 12.30 5.59 23.62
CA ASP A 129 13.66 5.80 24.14
C ASP A 129 14.88 5.16 23.46
N GLY A 130 15.74 6.02 22.92
CA GLY A 130 17.16 5.79 22.69
C GLY A 130 17.94 7.08 22.95
N SER A 131 18.58 7.15 24.13
CA SER A 131 19.38 8.25 24.66
C SER A 131 20.51 8.75 23.75
N GLY A 132 20.73 10.08 23.70
CA GLY A 132 21.97 10.68 23.21
C GLY A 132 21.98 12.22 23.24
N HIS A 133 22.70 12.80 24.20
CA HIS A 133 22.98 14.24 24.36
C HIS A 133 23.72 14.87 23.17
N GLY A 134 23.50 16.18 22.93
CA GLY A 134 24.47 17.05 22.23
C GLY A 134 23.82 18.27 21.57
N GLY A 135 24.02 19.47 22.14
CA GLY A 135 23.23 20.66 21.86
C GLY A 135 23.68 21.56 20.69
N GLY A 136 23.10 22.76 20.66
CA GLY A 136 23.57 23.90 19.85
C GLY A 136 22.44 24.62 19.12
N GLY A 137 22.10 25.83 19.58
CA GLY A 137 20.93 26.59 19.15
C GLY A 137 21.01 27.29 17.78
N GLY A 138 19.86 27.82 17.36
CA GLY A 138 19.76 28.73 16.21
C GLY A 138 18.34 29.23 16.00
N LYS A 139 18.07 30.49 16.38
CA LYS A 139 16.81 31.21 16.15
C LYS A 139 16.59 31.47 14.65
N GLY A 140 15.40 31.15 14.13
CA GLY A 140 14.91 31.59 12.81
C GLY A 140 13.38 31.59 12.77
N LYS A 141 12.77 32.70 12.36
CA LYS A 141 11.34 33.04 12.52
C LYS A 141 10.65 33.07 11.14
N LYS A 142 9.35 32.68 11.11
CA LYS A 142 8.32 32.77 10.02
C LYS A 142 8.31 31.58 9.04
N LYS A 143 7.17 31.06 8.55
CA LYS A 143 5.83 31.63 8.32
C LYS A 143 4.76 30.51 8.28
N LYS A 144 3.55 30.80 8.76
CA LYS A 144 2.36 29.93 8.81
C LYS A 144 2.00 29.32 7.45
N ASN A 145 1.73 28.02 7.41
CA ASN A 145 0.71 27.47 6.52
C ASN A 145 -0.19 26.47 7.27
N LYS A 146 -1.48 26.56 7.01
CA LYS A 146 -2.58 25.98 7.81
C LYS A 146 -2.75 24.49 7.48
N LYS A 147 -2.11 23.58 8.25
CA LYS A 147 -2.41 22.14 8.22
C LYS A 147 -3.61 21.85 9.13
N LYS A 148 -4.60 21.13 8.61
CA LYS A 148 -5.71 20.56 9.38
C LYS A 148 -5.99 19.13 8.90
N ALA A 149 -5.35 18.17 9.55
CA ALA A 149 -5.83 16.83 9.89
C ALA A 149 -4.71 16.18 10.75
N GLY A 150 -5.08 15.60 11.89
CA GLY A 150 -4.20 15.40 13.05
C GLY A 150 -2.89 14.65 12.79
N ALA A 151 -1.78 15.30 13.08
CA ALA A 151 -0.51 14.65 13.38
C ALA A 151 -0.27 14.82 14.87
N SER A 152 -0.11 13.72 15.60
CA SER A 152 0.34 13.80 16.99
C SER A 152 1.81 14.27 16.97
N GLU A 153 2.13 15.24 17.82
CA GLU A 153 3.49 15.77 17.95
C GLU A 153 4.41 14.66 18.47
N GLY A 154 5.17 14.02 17.56
CA GLY A 154 6.05 12.89 17.86
C GLY A 154 6.24 11.88 16.72
N GLU A 155 5.48 12.00 15.64
CA GLU A 155 5.52 11.07 14.51
C GLU A 155 6.47 11.56 13.41
N GLY A 156 7.49 10.77 13.05
CA GLY A 156 8.36 11.05 11.92
C GLY A 156 7.59 11.22 10.60
N GLU A 157 8.18 11.90 9.62
CA GLU A 157 7.55 12.10 8.31
C GLU A 157 7.61 10.82 7.49
N ILE A 158 6.47 10.44 6.88
CA ILE A 158 6.38 9.26 6.01
C ILE A 158 7.04 9.58 4.66
N VAL A 159 8.01 8.75 4.29
CA VAL A 159 8.65 8.73 2.98
C VAL A 159 8.10 7.54 2.19
N TYR A 160 7.46 7.84 1.07
CA TYR A 160 6.93 6.84 0.15
C TYR A 160 7.97 6.49 -0.91
N VAL A 161 8.30 5.21 -1.03
CA VAL A 161 9.15 4.72 -2.14
C VAL A 161 8.38 4.70 -3.45
N ARG A 162 7.06 4.51 -3.36
CA ARG A 162 6.17 4.45 -4.50
C ARG A 162 5.15 5.57 -4.43
N PRO A 163 5.14 6.50 -5.40
CA PRO A 163 4.20 7.62 -5.42
C PRO A 163 2.74 7.17 -5.28
N GLU A 164 2.35 6.06 -5.92
CA GLU A 164 0.99 5.54 -5.83
C GLU A 164 0.55 5.21 -4.39
N ASP A 165 1.46 4.78 -3.51
CA ASP A 165 1.14 4.45 -2.13
C ASP A 165 0.71 5.69 -1.34
N GLN A 166 1.25 6.87 -1.68
CA GLN A 166 0.84 8.13 -1.07
C GLN A 166 -0.62 8.44 -1.39
N PHE A 167 -1.03 8.27 -2.65
CA PHE A 167 -2.40 8.54 -3.09
C PHE A 167 -3.38 7.52 -2.53
N PHE A 168 -3.00 6.24 -2.50
CA PHE A 168 -3.80 5.21 -1.84
C PHE A 168 -3.95 5.47 -0.35
N HIS A 169 -2.89 5.90 0.34
CA HIS A 169 -2.95 6.20 1.77
C HIS A 169 -3.88 7.39 2.07
N GLN A 170 -3.89 8.42 1.22
CA GLN A 170 -4.78 9.57 1.37
C GLN A 170 -6.26 9.21 1.24
N GLU A 171 -6.59 8.23 0.41
CA GLU A 171 -7.96 7.84 0.08
C GLU A 171 -8.45 6.59 0.84
N CYS A 172 -7.56 5.86 1.51
CA CYS A 172 -7.92 4.63 2.21
C CYS A 172 -8.94 4.88 3.34
N THR A 173 -9.83 3.91 3.56
CA THR A 173 -10.82 3.97 4.64
C THR A 173 -10.15 3.85 6.02
N TRP A 174 -9.15 2.97 6.11
CA TRP A 174 -8.30 2.84 7.28
C TRP A 174 -6.94 2.27 6.87
N CYS A 175 -5.93 2.59 7.67
CA CYS A 175 -4.60 2.01 7.57
C CYS A 175 -4.01 1.77 8.96
N PHE A 176 -2.94 0.99 9.00
CA PHE A 176 -2.00 0.97 10.12
C PHE A 176 -0.60 0.64 9.63
N THR A 177 0.41 1.01 10.42
CA THR A 177 1.79 0.65 10.15
C THR A 177 2.40 -0.16 11.28
N PHE A 178 3.42 -0.96 10.97
CA PHE A 178 4.21 -1.69 11.95
C PHE A 178 5.68 -1.81 11.49
N PRO A 179 6.65 -1.86 12.42
CA PRO A 179 8.07 -1.97 12.05
C PRO A 179 8.38 -3.23 11.25
N ALA A 180 9.23 -3.12 10.23
CA ALA A 180 9.74 -4.30 9.54
C ALA A 180 10.77 -5.03 10.42
N LYS A 181 10.62 -6.36 10.60
CA LYS A 181 11.54 -7.18 11.41
C LYS A 181 12.99 -7.17 10.90
N HIS A 182 13.18 -6.99 9.59
CA HIS A 182 14.47 -6.91 8.91
C HIS A 182 14.50 -5.61 8.09
N ALA A 183 14.63 -4.47 8.78
CA ALA A 183 14.83 -3.19 8.12
C ALA A 183 16.27 -3.08 7.63
N HIS A 184 16.47 -2.68 6.37
CA HIS A 184 17.77 -2.18 5.95
C HIS A 184 17.97 -0.79 6.55
N ASP A 185 19.12 -0.57 7.17
CA ASP A 185 19.48 0.71 7.75
C ASP A 185 19.81 1.68 6.62
N ILE A 186 18.84 2.53 6.25
CA ILE A 186 18.99 3.53 5.20
C ILE A 186 19.03 4.89 5.88
N GLN A 187 20.23 5.42 6.15
CA GLN A 187 20.44 6.85 6.44
C GLN A 187 19.45 7.48 7.45
N GLY A 188 19.12 6.80 8.55
CA GLY A 188 18.19 7.33 9.56
C GLY A 188 16.69 7.19 9.22
N LEU A 189 16.37 6.43 8.18
CA LEU A 189 15.01 6.02 7.83
C LEU A 189 14.69 4.66 8.46
N VAL A 190 13.57 4.58 9.17
CA VAL A 190 13.08 3.32 9.73
C VAL A 190 12.04 2.73 8.81
N GLN A 191 12.29 1.52 8.32
CA GLN A 191 11.37 0.81 7.43
C GLN A 191 10.18 0.25 8.21
N HIS A 192 8.98 0.62 7.77
CA HIS A 192 7.72 0.06 8.22
C HIS A 192 7.03 -0.69 7.09
N ARG A 193 6.06 -1.51 7.48
CA ARG A 193 5.01 -2.00 6.61
C ARG A 193 3.75 -1.20 6.87
N MET A 194 3.01 -0.91 5.81
CA MET A 194 1.73 -0.25 5.85
C MET A 194 0.68 -1.18 5.24
N VAL A 195 -0.43 -1.33 5.96
CA VAL A 195 -1.63 -2.05 5.50
C VAL A 195 -2.70 -0.99 5.26
N MET A 196 -3.32 -1.04 4.09
CA MET A 196 -4.39 -0.12 3.68
C MET A 196 -5.61 -0.90 3.24
N TRP A 197 -6.78 -0.41 3.65
CA TRP A 197 -8.07 -0.86 3.16
C TRP A 197 -8.73 0.21 2.32
N ILE A 198 -9.03 -0.10 1.07
CA ILE A 198 -9.36 0.88 0.04
C ILE A 198 -10.63 0.42 -0.68
N ASP A 199 -11.67 1.25 -0.73
CA ASP A 199 -12.83 0.98 -1.58
C ASP A 199 -12.52 1.26 -3.06
N THR A 200 -13.26 0.65 -3.99
CA THR A 200 -13.07 0.85 -5.43
C THR A 200 -13.12 2.31 -5.87
N LYS A 201 -14.01 3.13 -5.29
CA LYS A 201 -14.09 4.55 -5.65
C LYS A 201 -12.88 5.33 -5.14
N ALA A 202 -12.34 4.96 -3.98
CA ALA A 202 -11.09 5.50 -3.46
C ALA A 202 -9.89 5.12 -4.35
N VAL A 203 -9.86 3.89 -4.88
CA VAL A 203 -8.85 3.49 -5.88
C VAL A 203 -8.92 4.38 -7.12
N ASP A 204 -10.12 4.63 -7.65
CA ASP A 204 -10.28 5.49 -8.84
C ASP A 204 -9.82 6.93 -8.57
N ARG A 205 -10.17 7.51 -7.41
CA ARG A 205 -9.72 8.86 -7.03
C ARG A 205 -8.20 8.92 -6.86
N ALA A 206 -7.60 7.92 -6.20
CA ALA A 206 -6.16 7.84 -6.02
C ALA A 206 -5.41 7.75 -7.36
N ARG A 207 -5.92 6.94 -8.30
CA ARG A 207 -5.36 6.82 -9.67
C ARG A 207 -5.48 8.12 -10.45
N GLN A 208 -6.65 8.77 -10.42
CA GLN A 208 -6.84 10.07 -11.07
C GLN A 208 -5.88 11.13 -10.52
N ALA A 209 -5.64 11.15 -9.21
CA ALA A 209 -4.67 12.06 -8.60
C ALA A 209 -3.23 11.72 -8.98
N LEU A 210 -2.89 10.44 -9.09
CA LEU A 210 -1.59 9.97 -9.58
C LEU A 210 -1.35 10.40 -11.04
N ASP A 211 -2.37 10.28 -11.89
CA ASP A 211 -2.31 10.65 -13.31
C ASP A 211 -2.11 12.16 -13.52
N GLN A 212 -2.53 13.00 -12.57
CA GLN A 212 -2.21 14.44 -12.64
C GLN A 212 -0.71 14.72 -12.57
N LEU A 213 0.08 13.82 -11.96
CA LEU A 213 1.54 13.94 -11.87
C LEU A 213 2.28 13.10 -12.91
N PHE A 214 1.76 11.91 -13.21
CA PHE A 214 2.47 10.91 -14.03
C PHE A 214 1.72 10.49 -15.30
N GLY A 215 0.58 11.11 -15.61
CA GLY A 215 -0.27 10.74 -16.75
C GLY A 215 0.38 10.96 -18.12
N GLN A 216 1.41 11.81 -18.20
CA GLN A 216 2.19 12.00 -19.43
C GLN A 216 2.95 10.73 -19.88
N TYR A 217 3.08 9.73 -19.00
CA TYR A 217 3.74 8.46 -19.29
C TYR A 217 2.74 7.34 -19.66
N LEU A 218 1.44 7.63 -19.65
CA LEU A 218 0.44 6.67 -20.12
C LEU A 218 0.61 6.43 -21.64
N PRO A 219 0.40 5.18 -22.12
CA PRO A 219 0.36 4.92 -23.55
C PRO A 219 -0.69 5.82 -24.22
N GLN A 220 -0.33 6.42 -25.36
CA GLN A 220 -1.28 7.19 -26.18
C GLN A 220 -2.23 6.28 -26.96
#